data_AF-A0A936QXW5-F1
#
_entry.id   AF-A0A936QXW5-F1
#
_cell.length_a   1.000
_cell.length_b   1.000
_cell.length_c   1.000
_cell.angle_alpha   90.00
_cell.angle_beta   90.00
_cell.angle_gamma   90.00
#
_symmetry.space_group_name_H-M   'P 1'
#
loop_
_entity.id
_entity.type
_entity.pdbx_description
1 polymer ?
#
loop_
_entity_poly.entity_id
_entity_poly.type
_entity_poly.pdbx_seq_one_letter_code
_entity_poly.pdbx_strand_id
1 'polypeptide(L)'
;MKNLTRVVAPLGLVALLAACGTSSTNPTSSGSTAPSGSASASGGAGSACGTTVDEIAAAAKKEGQVNLIALPDSWANYGGILAAFRDTYGIKAPVANPDASSADEVTAVKTLRGQPTMPDSVDVGPSFTSQLKEEKLVDVYKTTNWAEIPDNLKDPDGQWVASYYGVLSIGTNTKLVKNPPKTWADLKKPEYKGMVTINGDPREAGAAFAAVMAAALANGGSFDDIMPGIQYYADLQASGNLQVIDVTPAAVLSGDVPIALDWTYNFPGLKAELDEAGFTFETTVPTDGVYGGYYAQSVVSEAIHPCAARLWLEHITGDAGALGYLKGGAVPARYDALLKAGKISEEMKASLPTPEILAQIKFPTKDQIDAAKKVVVENWGKLVADK
;
A
#
# COMPACT_ATOMS: atom_id res chain seq x y z
N MET A 1 -43.18 2.00 13.92
CA MET A 1 -44.33 1.78 13.02
C MET A 1 -44.11 2.53 11.71
N LYS A 2 -43.75 1.79 10.65
CA LYS A 2 -44.24 1.89 9.27
C LYS A 2 -43.31 1.05 8.39
N ASN A 3 -43.77 -0.17 8.13
CA ASN A 3 -43.16 -1.15 7.25
C ASN A 3 -43.31 -0.70 5.80
N LEU A 4 -42.24 -0.82 5.00
CA LEU A 4 -42.35 -0.83 3.54
C LEU A 4 -41.87 -2.19 3.01
N THR A 5 -42.84 -2.99 2.62
CA THR A 5 -42.70 -4.29 1.98
C THR A 5 -42.27 -4.09 0.53
N ARG A 6 -41.10 -4.62 0.11
CA ARG A 6 -40.72 -4.71 -1.31
C ARG A 6 -41.11 -6.08 -1.85
N VAL A 7 -41.95 -6.05 -2.88
CA VAL A 7 -42.40 -7.21 -3.66
C VAL A 7 -41.30 -7.59 -4.67
N VAL A 8 -40.93 -8.87 -4.67
CA VAL A 8 -40.01 -9.50 -5.64
C VAL A 8 -40.86 -10.14 -6.74
N ALA A 9 -40.56 -9.84 -8.00
CA ALA A 9 -41.10 -10.53 -9.17
C ALA A 9 -39.97 -11.30 -9.88
N PRO A 10 -40.15 -12.57 -10.29
CA PRO A 10 -39.12 -13.34 -10.97
C PRO A 10 -39.18 -13.12 -12.49
N LEU A 11 -38.04 -12.81 -13.11
CA LEU A 11 -37.88 -12.84 -14.57
C LEU A 11 -37.57 -14.27 -15.02
N GLY A 12 -38.38 -14.77 -15.95
CA GLY A 12 -38.28 -16.08 -16.55
C GLY A 12 -37.15 -16.21 -17.57
N LEU A 13 -36.52 -17.38 -17.52
CA LEU A 13 -35.48 -17.91 -18.40
C LEU A 13 -36.07 -18.27 -19.78
N VAL A 14 -35.51 -17.76 -20.87
CA VAL A 14 -35.78 -18.28 -22.23
C VAL A 14 -34.45 -18.66 -22.88
N ALA A 15 -34.26 -19.98 -23.03
CA ALA A 15 -33.20 -20.59 -23.81
C ALA A 15 -33.66 -20.70 -25.27
N LEU A 16 -32.81 -20.29 -26.22
CA LEU A 16 -32.99 -20.58 -27.64
C LEU A 16 -31.80 -21.40 -28.14
N LEU A 17 -32.12 -22.64 -28.52
CA LEU A 17 -31.23 -23.63 -29.12
C LEU A 17 -30.76 -23.19 -30.51
N ALA A 18 -29.47 -23.45 -30.77
CA ALA A 18 -28.90 -23.54 -32.12
C ALA A 18 -29.22 -24.90 -32.75
N ALA A 19 -29.54 -24.92 -34.04
CA ALA A 19 -29.54 -26.12 -34.87
C ALA A 19 -29.07 -25.82 -36.31
N CYS A 20 -28.34 -26.80 -36.84
CA CYS A 20 -27.45 -26.82 -37.99
C CYS A 20 -28.11 -26.69 -39.37
N GLY A 21 -27.30 -26.35 -40.39
CA GLY A 21 -27.61 -26.56 -41.81
C GLY A 21 -26.45 -26.25 -42.74
N THR A 22 -25.66 -27.28 -43.06
CA THR A 22 -24.52 -27.33 -44.01
C THR A 22 -24.92 -27.07 -45.47
N SER A 23 -24.00 -26.54 -46.29
CA SER A 23 -23.62 -27.11 -47.61
C SER A 23 -22.45 -26.37 -48.29
N SER A 24 -21.36 -27.13 -48.41
CA SER A 24 -20.21 -27.11 -49.31
C SER A 24 -20.26 -26.27 -50.60
N THR A 25 -19.14 -25.63 -50.94
CA THR A 25 -18.38 -25.90 -52.20
C THR A 25 -17.05 -25.13 -52.19
N ASN A 26 -15.97 -25.85 -52.48
CA ASN A 26 -14.66 -25.35 -52.93
C ASN A 26 -14.31 -26.22 -54.15
N PRO A 27 -13.67 -25.70 -55.22
CA PRO A 27 -12.19 -25.67 -55.31
C PRO A 27 -11.70 -24.40 -56.06
N THR A 28 -10.42 -24.02 -56.24
CA THR A 28 -9.16 -24.75 -56.40
C THR A 28 -7.99 -23.74 -56.32
N SER A 29 -6.83 -24.27 -55.98
CA SER A 29 -5.47 -23.72 -55.84
C SER A 29 -4.96 -22.66 -56.84
N SER A 30 -4.08 -21.77 -56.33
CA SER A 30 -2.80 -21.39 -56.96
C SER A 30 -1.84 -20.86 -55.89
N GLY A 31 -0.68 -21.51 -55.75
CA GLY A 31 0.33 -21.20 -54.73
C GLY A 31 1.32 -20.12 -55.15
N SER A 32 1.99 -19.51 -54.17
CA SER A 32 3.34 -18.95 -54.30
C SER A 32 4.03 -18.86 -52.94
N THR A 33 5.15 -19.59 -52.89
CA THR A 33 6.36 -19.52 -52.06
C THR A 33 6.54 -18.40 -51.02
N ALA A 34 6.98 -18.81 -49.83
CA ALA A 34 7.49 -17.99 -48.71
C ALA A 34 8.76 -17.19 -49.06
N PRO A 35 9.18 -16.26 -48.18
CA PRO A 35 10.26 -16.67 -47.28
C PRO A 35 10.04 -16.34 -45.81
N SER A 36 10.62 -17.22 -45.00
CA SER A 36 10.96 -17.08 -43.59
C SER A 36 11.64 -15.76 -43.26
N GLY A 37 11.09 -15.06 -42.27
CA GLY A 37 11.72 -13.92 -41.59
C GLY A 37 11.22 -13.88 -40.14
N SER A 38 12.02 -14.42 -39.24
CA SER A 38 11.82 -14.34 -37.79
C SER A 38 11.88 -12.87 -37.37
N ALA A 39 10.74 -12.30 -37.00
CA ALA A 39 10.67 -11.03 -36.27
C ALA A 39 9.83 -11.27 -35.02
N SER A 40 10.52 -11.49 -33.89
CA SER A 40 9.94 -11.26 -32.58
C SER A 40 9.56 -9.78 -32.49
N ALA A 41 8.28 -9.49 -32.75
CA ALA A 41 7.68 -8.21 -32.45
C ALA A 41 6.95 -8.31 -31.11
N SER A 42 7.71 -8.25 -30.01
CA SER A 42 7.18 -7.73 -28.74
C SER A 42 7.26 -6.21 -28.82
N GLY A 43 6.45 -5.62 -29.70
CA GLY A 43 6.24 -4.19 -29.77
C GLY A 43 5.37 -3.77 -28.59
N GLY A 44 6.01 -3.42 -27.47
CA GLY A 44 5.33 -2.82 -26.34
C GLY A 44 4.59 -1.56 -26.75
N ALA A 45 3.46 -1.29 -26.08
CA ALA A 45 2.67 -0.06 -26.16
C ALA A 45 3.42 1.19 -25.62
N GLY A 46 4.65 1.40 -26.11
CA GLY A 46 5.39 2.66 -26.02
C GLY A 46 5.22 3.39 -27.35
N SER A 47 4.23 4.27 -27.45
CA SER A 47 4.13 5.25 -28.55
C SER A 47 2.98 6.28 -28.36
N ALA A 48 1.90 5.97 -27.64
CA ALA A 48 0.79 6.92 -27.51
C ALA A 48 1.01 8.03 -26.46
N CYS A 49 1.62 7.70 -25.32
CA CYS A 49 1.80 8.66 -24.22
C CYS A 49 3.13 9.43 -24.26
N GLY A 50 4.09 9.04 -25.11
CA GLY A 50 5.46 9.57 -25.07
C GLY A 50 6.37 8.84 -24.09
N THR A 51 7.61 9.36 -23.96
CA THR A 51 8.72 8.74 -23.21
C THR A 51 9.32 9.65 -22.14
N THR A 52 9.06 10.96 -22.22
CA THR A 52 9.44 11.94 -21.20
C THR A 52 8.23 12.33 -20.36
N VAL A 53 8.47 12.82 -19.14
CA VAL A 53 7.39 13.30 -18.25
C VAL A 53 6.55 14.39 -18.93
N ASP A 54 7.18 15.29 -19.69
CA ASP A 54 6.48 16.38 -20.39
C ASP A 54 5.57 15.86 -21.52
N GLU A 55 6.02 14.89 -22.31
CA GLU A 55 5.21 14.26 -23.34
C GLU A 55 4.02 13.51 -22.73
N ILE A 56 4.27 12.78 -21.64
CA ILE A 56 3.24 12.04 -20.89
C ILE A 56 2.23 13.01 -20.28
N ALA A 57 2.69 14.13 -19.71
CA ALA A 57 1.83 15.17 -19.19
C ALA A 57 0.97 15.81 -20.29
N ALA A 58 1.53 16.06 -21.47
CA ALA A 58 0.80 16.60 -22.61
C ALA A 58 -0.28 15.61 -23.12
N ALA A 59 0.01 14.31 -23.13
CA ALA A 59 -0.96 13.28 -23.48
C ALA A 59 -2.06 13.14 -22.42
N ALA A 60 -1.68 13.05 -21.13
CA ALA A 60 -2.59 12.98 -20.00
C ALA A 60 -3.53 14.18 -19.89
N LYS A 61 -3.06 15.40 -20.25
CA LYS A 61 -3.92 16.60 -20.31
C LYS A 61 -5.05 16.47 -21.34
N LYS A 62 -4.87 15.69 -22.41
CA LYS A 62 -5.93 15.42 -23.40
C LYS A 62 -6.96 14.44 -22.85
N GLU A 63 -6.55 13.51 -22.00
CA GLU A 63 -7.45 12.61 -21.25
C GLU A 63 -8.20 13.36 -20.14
N GLY A 64 -7.55 14.34 -19.50
CA GLY A 64 -8.17 15.32 -18.61
C GLY A 64 -8.47 14.82 -17.18
N GLN A 65 -8.35 13.52 -16.92
CA GLN A 65 -8.61 12.91 -15.63
C GLN A 65 -7.75 11.65 -15.41
N VAL A 66 -7.46 11.31 -14.15
CA VAL A 66 -7.01 9.99 -13.70
C VAL A 66 -7.93 9.51 -12.58
N ASN A 67 -8.59 8.37 -12.77
CA ASN A 67 -9.42 7.74 -11.75
C ASN A 67 -8.54 7.00 -10.76
N LEU A 68 -8.58 7.41 -9.50
CA LEU A 68 -7.82 6.80 -8.42
C LEU A 68 -8.79 6.13 -7.42
N ILE A 69 -8.27 5.26 -6.57
CA ILE A 69 -9.01 4.54 -5.53
C ILE A 69 -8.10 4.36 -4.31
N ALA A 70 -8.68 4.28 -3.10
CA ALA A 70 -7.95 3.93 -1.87
C ALA A 70 -6.79 4.89 -1.48
N LEU A 71 -6.90 6.18 -1.84
CA LEU A 71 -5.89 7.20 -1.50
C LEU A 71 -6.48 8.24 -0.51
N PRO A 72 -6.72 7.89 0.76
CA PRO A 72 -7.32 8.81 1.71
C PRO A 72 -6.33 9.91 2.08
N ASP A 73 -6.82 11.15 2.20
CA ASP A 73 -5.96 12.33 2.41
C ASP A 73 -5.03 12.21 3.62
N SER A 74 -5.48 11.49 4.66
CA SER A 74 -4.78 11.25 5.92
C SER A 74 -3.63 10.24 5.83
N TRP A 75 -3.56 9.44 4.77
CA TRP A 75 -2.58 8.36 4.65
C TRP A 75 -1.35 8.82 3.88
N ALA A 76 -0.17 8.71 4.50
CA ALA A 76 1.12 9.02 3.89
C ALA A 76 1.17 10.37 3.13
N ASN A 77 0.36 11.35 3.57
CA ASN A 77 0.19 12.67 2.95
C ASN A 77 -0.39 12.63 1.51
N TYR A 78 -1.29 11.70 1.20
CA TYR A 78 -1.96 11.70 -0.10
C TYR A 78 -2.73 12.98 -0.38
N GLY A 79 -3.29 13.66 0.63
CA GLY A 79 -3.98 14.94 0.42
C GLY A 79 -3.06 15.99 -0.21
N GLY A 80 -1.84 16.12 0.29
CA GLY A 80 -0.81 17.00 -0.26
C GLY A 80 -0.28 16.54 -1.62
N ILE A 81 -0.07 15.23 -1.81
CA ILE A 81 0.45 14.66 -3.06
C ILE A 81 -0.57 14.83 -4.20
N LEU A 82 -1.85 14.58 -3.93
CA LEU A 82 -2.96 14.75 -4.86
C LEU A 82 -3.17 16.24 -5.20
N ALA A 83 -3.06 17.14 -4.22
CA ALA A 83 -3.10 18.57 -4.47
C ALA A 83 -1.97 19.00 -5.40
N ALA A 84 -0.73 18.59 -5.10
CA ALA A 84 0.43 18.87 -5.94
C ALA A 84 0.28 18.34 -7.38
N PHE A 85 -0.31 17.14 -7.56
CA PHE A 85 -0.60 16.60 -8.89
C PHE A 85 -1.57 17.49 -9.67
N ARG A 86 -2.71 17.84 -9.06
CA ARG A 86 -3.72 18.69 -9.68
C ARG A 86 -3.17 20.07 -10.03
N ASP A 87 -2.41 20.67 -9.14
CA ASP A 87 -1.83 22.00 -9.35
C ASP A 87 -0.76 22.01 -10.44
N THR A 88 0.08 20.97 -10.48
CA THR A 88 1.17 20.85 -11.46
C THR A 88 0.65 20.60 -12.87
N TYR A 89 -0.33 19.70 -13.01
CA TYR A 89 -0.74 19.20 -14.32
C TYR A 89 -2.10 19.74 -14.80
N GLY A 90 -2.92 20.31 -13.92
CA GLY A 90 -4.27 20.75 -14.26
C GLY A 90 -5.22 19.60 -14.63
N ILE A 91 -4.94 18.39 -14.15
CA ILE A 91 -5.69 17.15 -14.44
C ILE A 91 -6.53 16.79 -13.22
N LYS A 92 -7.78 16.34 -13.42
CA LYS A 92 -8.64 15.86 -12.33
C LYS A 92 -8.12 14.53 -11.79
N ALA A 93 -8.14 14.35 -10.47
CA ALA A 93 -7.75 13.11 -9.82
C ALA A 93 -8.80 12.71 -8.76
N PRO A 94 -10.03 12.29 -9.16
CA PRO A 94 -11.01 11.79 -8.20
C PRO A 94 -10.51 10.49 -7.56
N VAL A 95 -10.69 10.38 -6.24
CA VAL A 95 -10.41 9.17 -5.48
C VAL A 95 -11.74 8.51 -5.11
N ALA A 96 -12.02 7.36 -5.70
CA ALA A 96 -13.14 6.51 -5.30
C ALA A 96 -12.80 5.78 -4.00
N ASN A 97 -13.80 5.57 -3.14
CA ASN A 97 -13.67 4.82 -1.88
C ASN A 97 -12.30 5.02 -1.18
N PRO A 98 -12.03 6.21 -0.60
CA PRO A 98 -10.70 6.54 -0.08
C PRO A 98 -10.18 5.54 0.96
N ASP A 99 -11.07 4.92 1.73
CA ASP A 99 -10.72 3.96 2.78
C ASP A 99 -10.81 2.49 2.31
N ALA A 100 -10.81 2.24 0.98
CA ALA A 100 -10.87 0.88 0.44
C ALA A 100 -9.64 0.06 0.82
N SER A 101 -9.83 -1.25 1.03
CA SER A 101 -8.71 -2.17 1.18
C SER A 101 -8.08 -2.52 -0.18
N SER A 102 -6.86 -3.05 -0.19
CA SER A 102 -6.24 -3.56 -1.43
C SER A 102 -7.07 -4.67 -2.10
N ALA A 103 -7.86 -5.43 -1.33
CA ALA A 103 -8.79 -6.42 -1.90
C ALA A 103 -9.98 -5.75 -2.61
N ASP A 104 -10.48 -4.64 -2.05
CA ASP A 104 -11.53 -3.85 -2.67
C ASP A 104 -11.04 -3.18 -3.95
N GLU A 105 -9.79 -2.72 -4.00
CA GLU A 105 -9.18 -2.16 -5.21
C GLU A 105 -9.12 -3.19 -6.34
N VAL A 106 -8.60 -4.39 -6.06
CA VAL A 106 -8.58 -5.50 -7.04
C VAL A 106 -10.00 -5.84 -7.49
N THR A 107 -10.97 -5.84 -6.57
CA THR A 107 -12.38 -6.07 -6.89
C THR A 107 -12.96 -4.95 -7.77
N ALA A 108 -12.64 -3.69 -7.49
CA ALA A 108 -13.08 -2.54 -8.27
C ALA A 108 -12.55 -2.60 -9.70
N VAL A 109 -11.26 -2.93 -9.90
CA VAL A 109 -10.67 -3.13 -11.23
C VAL A 109 -11.43 -4.19 -12.03
N LYS A 110 -11.77 -5.32 -11.41
CA LYS A 110 -12.50 -6.42 -12.08
C LYS A 110 -13.95 -6.05 -12.40
N THR A 111 -14.65 -5.46 -11.45
CA THR A 111 -16.11 -5.22 -11.54
C THR A 111 -16.46 -4.00 -12.36
N LEU A 112 -15.58 -2.99 -12.38
CA LEU A 112 -15.75 -1.76 -13.14
C LEU A 112 -15.06 -1.82 -14.51
N ARG A 113 -14.55 -2.98 -14.93
CA ARG A 113 -13.85 -3.13 -16.20
C ARG A 113 -14.66 -2.61 -17.39
N GLY A 114 -14.07 -1.71 -18.16
CA GLY A 114 -14.70 -1.03 -19.30
C GLY A 114 -15.71 0.06 -18.93
N GLN A 115 -15.93 0.34 -17.65
CA GLN A 115 -16.80 1.44 -17.20
C GLN A 115 -15.99 2.73 -17.02
N PRO A 116 -16.63 3.91 -17.19
CA PRO A 116 -15.94 5.21 -17.04
C PRO A 116 -15.32 5.47 -15.66
N THR A 117 -15.75 4.73 -14.64
CA THR A 117 -15.28 4.86 -13.24
C THR A 117 -14.28 3.78 -12.85
N MET A 118 -13.80 2.97 -13.78
CA MET A 118 -12.72 2.02 -13.49
C MET A 118 -11.50 2.78 -12.96
N PRO A 119 -10.86 2.33 -11.87
CA PRO A 119 -9.59 2.89 -11.44
C PRO A 119 -8.54 2.75 -12.56
N ASP A 120 -7.80 3.81 -12.82
CA ASP A 120 -6.69 3.81 -13.77
C ASP A 120 -5.36 3.42 -13.10
N SER A 121 -5.28 3.59 -11.77
CA SER A 121 -4.16 3.16 -10.90
C SER A 121 -4.68 2.64 -9.56
N VAL A 122 -3.89 1.81 -8.89
CA VAL A 122 -4.16 1.22 -7.56
C VAL A 122 -2.97 1.42 -6.62
N ASP A 123 -3.17 1.35 -5.29
CA ASP A 123 -2.15 1.40 -4.23
C ASP A 123 -2.22 0.18 -3.30
N VAL A 124 -1.64 -0.94 -3.74
CA VAL A 124 -1.86 -2.21 -3.06
C VAL A 124 -0.69 -2.66 -2.19
N GLY A 125 -1.00 -3.35 -1.10
CA GLY A 125 0.02 -4.02 -0.29
C GLY A 125 0.70 -5.20 -1.03
N PRO A 126 1.85 -5.69 -0.54
CA PRO A 126 2.71 -6.62 -1.28
C PRO A 126 2.02 -7.92 -1.72
N SER A 127 1.13 -8.49 -0.89
CA SER A 127 0.37 -9.71 -1.22
C SER A 127 -0.46 -9.60 -2.51
N PHE A 128 -0.90 -8.40 -2.87
CA PHE A 128 -1.80 -8.17 -4.01
C PHE A 128 -1.05 -7.87 -5.31
N THR A 129 0.25 -7.53 -5.23
CA THR A 129 1.06 -7.26 -6.42
C THR A 129 1.14 -8.46 -7.36
N SER A 130 1.40 -9.68 -6.84
CA SER A 130 1.39 -10.88 -7.68
C SER A 130 -0.01 -11.23 -8.17
N GLN A 131 -1.05 -10.98 -7.39
CA GLN A 131 -2.43 -11.24 -7.82
C GLN A 131 -2.78 -10.40 -9.05
N LEU A 132 -2.49 -9.10 -9.02
CA LEU A 132 -2.69 -8.19 -10.15
C LEU A 132 -1.96 -8.69 -11.41
N LYS A 133 -0.72 -9.17 -11.25
CA LYS A 133 0.09 -9.74 -12.35
C LYS A 133 -0.49 -11.04 -12.91
N GLU A 134 -0.76 -12.01 -12.04
CA GLU A 134 -1.27 -13.34 -12.40
C GLU A 134 -2.63 -13.25 -13.12
N GLU A 135 -3.48 -12.34 -12.65
CA GLU A 135 -4.80 -12.09 -13.23
C GLU A 135 -4.76 -11.11 -14.43
N LYS A 136 -3.58 -10.61 -14.81
CA LYS A 136 -3.38 -9.69 -15.94
C LYS A 136 -4.24 -8.43 -15.85
N LEU A 137 -4.26 -7.84 -14.65
CA LEU A 137 -5.04 -6.64 -14.34
C LEU A 137 -4.21 -5.35 -14.41
N VAL A 138 -2.91 -5.44 -14.69
CA VAL A 138 -1.99 -4.31 -14.71
C VAL A 138 -1.08 -4.34 -15.93
N ASP A 139 -0.84 -3.16 -16.49
CA ASP A 139 0.03 -2.94 -17.64
C ASP A 139 1.49 -2.74 -17.21
N VAL A 140 2.40 -2.98 -18.15
CA VAL A 140 3.83 -2.71 -17.96
C VAL A 140 4.10 -1.22 -18.15
N TYR A 141 4.62 -0.58 -17.10
CA TYR A 141 5.13 0.78 -17.15
C TYR A 141 6.29 1.00 -16.18
N LYS A 142 7.46 1.34 -16.74
CA LYS A 142 8.63 1.74 -15.96
C LYS A 142 8.72 3.26 -15.97
N THR A 143 8.69 3.87 -14.80
CA THR A 143 8.79 5.32 -14.65
C THR A 143 10.14 5.84 -15.15
N THR A 144 10.24 7.12 -15.52
CA THR A 144 11.49 7.70 -16.04
C THR A 144 12.66 7.62 -15.05
N ASN A 145 12.36 7.51 -13.76
CA ASN A 145 13.29 7.35 -12.65
C ASN A 145 13.51 5.88 -12.21
N TRP A 146 13.10 4.89 -13.01
CA TRP A 146 13.11 3.46 -12.65
C TRP A 146 14.44 2.92 -12.13
N ALA A 147 15.55 3.43 -12.68
CA ALA A 147 16.89 3.01 -12.32
C ALA A 147 17.31 3.46 -10.91
N GLU A 148 16.63 4.46 -10.35
CA GLU A 148 16.88 4.98 -9.00
C GLU A 148 16.09 4.24 -7.92
N ILE A 149 15.12 3.40 -8.32
CA ILE A 149 14.29 2.63 -7.41
C ILE A 149 14.98 1.30 -7.09
N PRO A 150 15.15 0.90 -5.82
CA PRO A 150 15.73 -0.39 -5.45
C PRO A 150 14.97 -1.58 -6.05
N ASP A 151 15.69 -2.65 -6.41
CA ASP A 151 15.10 -3.82 -7.07
C ASP A 151 14.11 -4.59 -6.18
N ASN A 152 14.24 -4.51 -4.86
CA ASN A 152 13.29 -5.10 -3.91
C ASN A 152 12.03 -4.25 -3.69
N LEU A 153 11.93 -3.09 -4.35
CA LEU A 153 10.80 -2.17 -4.28
C LEU A 153 10.11 -2.00 -5.64
N LYS A 154 10.39 -2.88 -6.60
CA LYS A 154 9.77 -2.82 -7.93
C LYS A 154 9.69 -4.18 -8.60
N ASP A 155 8.79 -4.30 -9.56
CA ASP A 155 8.71 -5.45 -10.44
C ASP A 155 9.77 -5.40 -11.55
N PRO A 156 10.61 -6.41 -11.79
CA PRO A 156 11.62 -6.34 -12.86
C PRO A 156 11.05 -6.04 -14.25
N ASP A 157 9.80 -6.44 -14.52
CA ASP A 157 9.11 -6.21 -15.79
C ASP A 157 8.37 -4.87 -15.84
N GLY A 158 8.20 -4.19 -14.71
CA GLY A 158 7.56 -2.87 -14.61
C GLY A 158 6.03 -2.94 -14.44
N GLN A 159 5.48 -4.04 -13.95
CA GLN A 159 4.03 -4.15 -13.70
C GLN A 159 3.59 -3.46 -12.40
N TRP A 160 4.50 -3.26 -11.45
CA TRP A 160 4.26 -2.50 -10.23
C TRP A 160 5.54 -1.85 -9.71
N VAL A 161 5.38 -0.77 -8.95
CA VAL A 161 6.47 -0.06 -8.28
C VAL A 161 6.03 0.39 -6.90
N ALA A 162 6.83 0.14 -5.87
CA ALA A 162 6.58 0.74 -4.57
C ALA A 162 6.79 2.25 -4.68
N SER A 163 5.79 3.04 -4.29
CA SER A 163 5.92 4.50 -4.21
C SER A 163 6.57 4.91 -2.89
N TYR A 164 6.20 4.23 -1.80
CA TYR A 164 6.71 4.46 -0.46
C TYR A 164 6.67 3.17 0.39
N TYR A 165 7.32 3.24 1.53
CA TYR A 165 7.21 2.24 2.59
C TYR A 165 7.14 2.91 3.96
N GLY A 166 6.47 2.23 4.88
CA GLY A 166 6.49 2.53 6.31
C GLY A 166 7.50 1.67 7.03
N VAL A 167 7.99 2.20 8.14
CA VAL A 167 8.72 1.42 9.14
C VAL A 167 7.80 1.31 10.35
N LEU A 168 7.69 0.12 10.92
CA LEU A 168 6.90 -0.02 12.12
C LEU A 168 7.64 0.63 13.30
N SER A 169 6.89 1.33 14.14
CA SER A 169 7.42 2.16 15.22
C SER A 169 6.59 2.06 16.50
N ILE A 170 7.21 2.50 17.58
CA ILE A 170 6.60 2.73 18.88
C ILE A 170 6.37 4.24 19.02
N GLY A 171 5.11 4.65 19.03
CA GLY A 171 4.71 6.01 19.35
C GLY A 171 4.38 6.13 20.84
N THR A 172 4.89 7.16 21.52
CA THR A 172 4.77 7.29 22.98
C THR A 172 4.37 8.70 23.40
N ASN A 173 3.30 8.81 24.21
CA ASN A 173 2.93 10.06 24.86
C ASN A 173 3.89 10.36 26.03
N THR A 174 4.79 11.33 25.85
CA THR A 174 5.86 11.64 26.83
C THR A 174 5.34 12.33 28.10
N LYS A 175 4.09 12.83 28.12
CA LYS A 175 3.47 13.28 29.38
C LYS A 175 3.13 12.10 30.28
N LEU A 176 2.62 11.02 29.71
CA LEU A 176 2.12 9.86 30.44
C LEU A 176 3.21 8.82 30.72
N VAL A 177 4.13 8.63 29.77
CA VAL A 177 5.19 7.62 29.83
C VAL A 177 6.54 8.32 30.03
N LYS A 178 7.08 8.23 31.25
CA LYS A 178 8.33 8.92 31.62
C LYS A 178 9.59 8.28 31.05
N ASN A 179 9.55 6.97 30.83
CA ASN A 179 10.62 6.21 30.18
C ASN A 179 10.06 5.65 28.88
N PRO A 180 10.13 6.37 27.75
CA PRO A 180 9.62 5.84 26.49
C PRO A 180 10.35 4.54 26.09
N PRO A 181 9.63 3.43 25.81
CA PRO A 181 10.25 2.18 25.38
C PRO A 181 10.97 2.36 24.04
N LYS A 182 12.13 1.69 23.88
CA LYS A 182 12.97 1.79 22.69
C LYS A 182 13.08 0.49 21.92
N THR A 183 12.62 -0.61 22.52
CA THR A 183 12.76 -1.97 22.00
C THR A 183 11.48 -2.76 22.24
N TRP A 184 11.28 -3.85 21.50
CA TRP A 184 10.22 -4.81 21.79
C TRP A 184 10.39 -5.44 23.17
N ALA A 185 11.63 -5.67 23.61
CA ALA A 185 11.91 -6.16 24.96
C ALA A 185 11.40 -5.19 26.05
N ASP A 186 11.51 -3.87 25.85
CA ASP A 186 11.07 -2.88 26.83
C ASP A 186 9.57 -2.97 27.13
N LEU A 187 8.74 -3.16 26.10
CA LEU A 187 7.28 -3.18 26.21
C LEU A 187 6.75 -4.27 27.16
N LYS A 188 7.57 -5.28 27.52
CA LYS A 188 7.24 -6.31 28.53
C LYS A 188 7.42 -5.84 29.98
N LYS A 189 8.04 -4.67 30.21
CA LYS A 189 8.33 -4.17 31.56
C LYS A 189 7.03 -3.85 32.32
N PRO A 190 6.95 -4.11 33.64
CA PRO A 190 5.74 -3.84 34.43
C PRO A 190 5.30 -2.37 34.48
N GLU A 191 6.20 -1.43 34.17
CA GLU A 191 5.88 0.01 34.15
C GLU A 191 4.93 0.39 33.00
N TYR A 192 4.78 -0.46 31.97
CA TYR A 192 3.89 -0.23 30.82
C TYR A 192 2.56 -1.00 30.90
N LYS A 193 2.17 -1.45 32.10
CA LYS A 193 0.89 -2.15 32.31
C LYS A 193 -0.29 -1.31 31.82
N GLY A 194 -1.11 -1.90 30.95
CA GLY A 194 -2.29 -1.28 30.34
C GLY A 194 -1.99 -0.11 29.41
N MET A 195 -0.77 0.00 28.88
CA MET A 195 -0.36 1.14 28.04
C MET A 195 -0.06 0.78 26.59
N VAL A 196 0.23 -0.49 26.28
CA VAL A 196 0.71 -0.91 24.95
C VAL A 196 -0.48 -1.25 24.06
N THR A 197 -0.67 -0.49 22.99
CA THR A 197 -1.78 -0.67 22.04
C THR A 197 -1.27 -1.12 20.68
N ILE A 198 -1.88 -2.18 20.13
CA ILE A 198 -1.72 -2.60 18.73
C ILE A 198 -2.86 -2.01 17.89
N ASN A 199 -2.55 -1.44 16.71
CA ASN A 199 -3.56 -0.80 15.87
C ASN A 199 -4.41 -1.84 15.09
N GLY A 200 -5.49 -2.29 15.70
CA GLY A 200 -6.48 -3.20 15.13
C GLY A 200 -6.19 -4.69 15.33
N ASP A 201 -6.96 -5.55 14.67
CA ASP A 201 -6.78 -7.00 14.70
C ASP A 201 -5.82 -7.45 13.58
N PRO A 202 -4.73 -8.19 13.86
CA PRO A 202 -3.77 -8.61 12.84
C PRO A 202 -4.32 -9.61 11.82
N ARG A 203 -5.53 -10.14 12.02
CA ARG A 203 -6.26 -10.93 11.01
C ARG A 203 -6.88 -10.07 9.92
N GLU A 204 -7.06 -8.77 10.18
CA GLU A 204 -7.82 -7.84 9.34
C GLU A 204 -7.00 -6.60 8.97
N ALA A 205 -6.22 -6.05 9.90
CA ALA A 205 -5.47 -4.81 9.77
C ALA A 205 -3.99 -5.04 9.44
N GLY A 206 -3.51 -4.34 8.40
CA GLY A 206 -2.11 -4.42 7.95
C GLY A 206 -1.10 -3.90 8.98
N ALA A 207 -1.44 -2.83 9.72
CA ALA A 207 -0.59 -2.28 10.78
C ALA A 207 -0.42 -3.28 11.94
N ALA A 208 -1.51 -3.89 12.41
CA ALA A 208 -1.44 -4.94 13.41
C ALA A 208 -0.66 -6.17 12.92
N PHE A 209 -0.89 -6.64 11.70
CA PHE A 209 -0.10 -7.74 11.13
C PHE A 209 1.39 -7.41 11.09
N ALA A 210 1.75 -6.20 10.66
CA ALA A 210 3.12 -5.70 10.67
C ALA A 210 3.71 -5.69 12.09
N ALA A 211 2.92 -5.30 13.09
CA ALA A 211 3.32 -5.32 14.50
C ALA A 211 3.62 -6.73 15.02
N VAL A 212 2.80 -7.71 14.65
CA VAL A 212 3.08 -9.13 14.98
C VAL A 212 4.34 -9.63 14.26
N MET A 213 4.53 -9.28 12.99
CA MET A 213 5.74 -9.68 12.24
C MET A 213 7.01 -9.05 12.83
N ALA A 214 6.98 -7.77 13.18
CA ALA A 214 8.11 -7.09 13.82
C ALA A 214 8.44 -7.67 15.19
N ALA A 215 7.42 -7.97 15.99
CA ALA A 215 7.59 -8.69 17.25
C ALA A 215 8.21 -10.08 17.03
N ALA A 216 7.82 -10.79 15.96
CA ALA A 216 8.44 -12.07 15.61
C ALA A 216 9.92 -11.90 15.32
N LEU A 217 10.30 -10.92 14.47
CA LEU A 217 11.71 -10.62 14.19
C LEU A 217 12.51 -10.31 15.46
N ALA A 218 11.92 -9.61 16.43
CA ALA A 218 12.57 -9.29 17.69
C ALA A 218 12.70 -10.46 18.67
N ASN A 219 11.85 -11.48 18.54
CA ASN A 219 11.72 -12.55 19.53
C ASN A 219 12.15 -13.92 18.96
N GLY A 220 13.07 -13.92 17.98
CA GLY A 220 13.68 -15.13 17.43
C GLY A 220 12.91 -15.79 16.30
N GLY A 221 11.87 -15.13 15.78
CA GLY A 221 11.16 -15.52 14.57
C GLY A 221 11.80 -14.98 13.29
N SER A 222 11.07 -15.09 12.18
CA SER A 222 11.50 -14.65 10.86
C SER A 222 10.27 -14.37 9.98
N PHE A 223 10.47 -13.94 8.73
CA PHE A 223 9.37 -13.86 7.77
C PHE A 223 8.72 -15.22 7.46
N ASP A 224 9.45 -16.31 7.67
CA ASP A 224 8.95 -17.69 7.51
C ASP A 224 8.35 -18.24 8.82
N ASP A 225 8.54 -17.56 9.96
CA ASP A 225 8.07 -17.99 11.27
C ASP A 225 7.58 -16.80 12.11
N ILE A 226 6.28 -16.51 11.99
CA ILE A 226 5.60 -15.43 12.72
C ILE A 226 5.17 -15.84 14.14
N MET A 227 5.21 -17.13 14.49
CA MET A 227 4.67 -17.62 15.77
C MET A 227 5.32 -16.96 17.00
N PRO A 228 6.63 -16.67 17.03
CA PRO A 228 7.23 -15.93 18.14
C PRO A 228 6.62 -14.55 18.38
N GLY A 229 6.13 -13.87 17.33
CA GLY A 229 5.41 -12.62 17.45
C GLY A 229 4.04 -12.79 18.09
N ILE A 230 3.29 -13.83 17.71
CA ILE A 230 1.99 -14.15 18.34
C ILE A 230 2.19 -14.48 19.82
N GLN A 231 3.22 -15.27 20.14
CA GLN A 231 3.55 -15.60 21.54
C GLN A 231 3.97 -14.37 22.33
N TYR A 232 4.71 -13.45 21.72
CA TYR A 232 5.07 -12.18 22.34
C TYR A 232 3.84 -11.38 22.78
N TYR A 233 2.82 -11.27 21.93
CA TYR A 233 1.57 -10.59 22.28
C TYR A 233 0.73 -11.37 23.30
N ALA A 234 0.77 -12.71 23.28
CA ALA A 234 0.16 -13.53 24.32
C ALA A 234 0.80 -13.25 25.69
N ASP A 235 2.13 -13.06 25.74
CA ASP A 235 2.84 -12.69 26.97
C ASP A 235 2.47 -11.26 27.43
N LEU A 236 2.33 -10.31 26.49
CA LEU A 236 1.88 -8.95 26.82
C LEU A 236 0.45 -8.93 27.37
N GLN A 237 -0.46 -9.72 26.79
CA GLN A 237 -1.81 -9.90 27.30
C GLN A 237 -1.78 -10.51 28.71
N ALA A 238 -1.03 -11.59 28.91
CA ALA A 238 -0.94 -12.29 30.20
C ALA A 238 -0.31 -11.42 31.32
N SER A 239 0.64 -10.54 30.97
CA SER A 239 1.23 -9.60 31.92
C SER A 239 0.36 -8.38 32.22
N GLY A 240 -0.70 -8.16 31.44
CA GLY A 240 -1.60 -7.01 31.52
C GLY A 240 -1.01 -5.74 30.89
N ASN A 241 0.01 -5.86 30.03
CA ASN A 241 0.62 -4.74 29.33
C ASN A 241 -0.15 -4.34 28.07
N LEU A 242 -0.78 -5.32 27.39
CA LEU A 242 -1.53 -5.10 26.17
C LEU A 242 -2.90 -4.46 26.45
N GLN A 243 -3.25 -3.48 25.62
CA GLN A 243 -4.56 -2.86 25.53
C GLN A 243 -5.12 -3.07 24.11
N VAL A 244 -6.38 -3.46 24.03
CA VAL A 244 -7.07 -3.72 22.77
C VAL A 244 -8.07 -2.58 22.52
N ILE A 245 -7.58 -1.48 21.97
CA ILE A 245 -8.39 -0.37 21.45
C ILE A 245 -7.80 0.08 20.11
N ASP A 246 -8.62 0.72 19.27
CA ASP A 246 -8.13 1.25 18.00
C ASP A 246 -7.25 2.49 18.23
N VAL A 247 -6.15 2.56 17.49
CA VAL A 247 -5.28 3.74 17.50
C VAL A 247 -5.89 4.78 16.57
N THR A 248 -6.67 5.70 17.16
CA THR A 248 -7.28 6.82 16.45
C THR A 248 -6.65 8.14 16.87
N PRO A 249 -6.68 9.19 16.02
CA PRO A 249 -6.27 10.54 16.41
C PRO A 249 -6.89 10.99 17.74
N ALA A 250 -8.18 10.73 17.93
CA ALA A 250 -8.89 11.09 19.15
C ALA A 250 -8.36 10.36 20.38
N ALA A 251 -8.09 9.05 20.30
CA ALA A 251 -7.58 8.24 21.41
C ALA A 251 -6.12 8.58 21.77
N VAL A 252 -5.32 8.98 20.77
CA VAL A 252 -3.97 9.50 21.00
C VAL A 252 -4.04 10.86 21.73
N LEU A 253 -4.89 11.77 21.27
CA LEU A 253 -5.04 13.12 21.85
C LEU A 253 -5.64 13.11 23.26
N SER A 254 -6.59 12.21 23.54
CA SER A 254 -7.17 12.05 24.89
C SER A 254 -6.19 11.43 25.88
N GLY A 255 -5.15 10.75 25.40
CA GLY A 255 -4.20 9.99 26.21
C GLY A 255 -4.65 8.56 26.53
N ASP A 256 -5.74 8.08 25.92
CA ASP A 256 -6.23 6.70 26.08
C ASP A 256 -5.28 5.67 25.43
N VAL A 257 -4.43 6.13 24.49
CA VAL A 257 -3.33 5.35 23.89
C VAL A 257 -1.99 5.97 24.31
N PRO A 258 -1.39 5.57 25.45
CA PRO A 258 -0.11 6.09 25.89
C PRO A 258 1.06 5.58 25.04
N ILE A 259 0.98 4.33 24.55
CA ILE A 259 1.99 3.69 23.70
C ILE A 259 1.29 3.01 22.53
N ALA A 260 1.52 3.49 21.30
CA ALA A 260 0.95 2.94 20.07
C ALA A 260 2.00 2.18 19.26
N LEU A 261 1.65 1.02 18.73
CA LEU A 261 2.43 0.27 17.75
C LEU A 261 1.83 0.49 16.36
N ASP A 262 2.49 1.31 15.54
CA ASP A 262 1.99 1.68 14.22
C ASP A 262 3.12 2.17 13.29
N TRP A 263 2.77 2.42 12.03
CA TRP A 263 3.69 2.95 11.03
C TRP A 263 4.22 4.33 11.38
N THR A 264 5.48 4.59 11.06
CA THR A 264 6.13 5.91 11.24
C THR A 264 5.35 7.07 10.62
N TYR A 265 4.59 6.81 9.55
CA TYR A 265 3.82 7.85 8.85
C TYR A 265 2.46 8.18 9.47
N ASN A 266 1.98 7.41 10.45
CA ASN A 266 0.68 7.66 11.05
C ASN A 266 0.72 8.73 12.17
N PHE A 267 1.90 9.05 12.69
CA PHE A 267 2.06 10.02 13.79
C PHE A 267 2.33 11.46 13.36
N PRO A 268 3.11 11.75 12.30
CA PRO A 268 3.44 13.13 11.91
C PRO A 268 2.23 14.00 11.60
N GLY A 269 1.16 13.41 11.06
CA GLY A 269 -0.10 14.10 10.79
C GLY A 269 -0.80 14.67 12.02
N LEU A 270 -0.47 14.18 13.23
CA LEU A 270 -1.06 14.63 14.50
C LEU A 270 -0.27 15.76 15.16
N LYS A 271 0.88 16.16 14.59
CA LYS A 271 1.82 17.05 15.27
C LYS A 271 1.19 18.38 15.70
N ALA A 272 0.35 18.98 14.86
CA ALA A 272 -0.27 20.26 15.17
C ALA A 272 -1.22 20.15 16.36
N GLU A 273 -2.10 19.14 16.37
CA GLU A 273 -3.04 18.89 17.46
C GLU A 273 -2.33 18.47 18.75
N LEU A 274 -1.23 17.72 18.64
CA LEU A 274 -0.38 17.34 19.79
C LEU A 274 0.32 18.56 20.41
N ASP A 275 0.85 19.46 19.58
CA ASP A 275 1.46 20.72 20.02
C ASP A 275 0.41 21.61 20.72
N GLU A 276 -0.83 21.67 20.20
CA GLU A 276 -1.96 22.38 20.85
C GLU A 276 -2.37 21.74 22.18
N ALA A 277 -2.42 20.40 22.25
CA ALA A 277 -2.63 19.64 23.49
C ALA A 277 -1.41 19.71 24.44
N GLY A 278 -0.32 20.32 23.99
CA GLY A 278 0.88 20.65 24.75
C GLY A 278 1.72 19.44 25.13
N PHE A 279 1.69 18.33 24.37
CA PHE A 279 2.54 17.17 24.63
C PHE A 279 3.20 16.62 23.37
N THR A 280 4.31 15.92 23.55
CA THR A 280 5.02 15.26 22.46
C THR A 280 4.60 13.80 22.40
N PHE A 281 4.21 13.35 21.21
CA PHE A 281 4.09 11.93 20.89
C PHE A 281 5.38 11.51 20.17
N GLU A 282 6.31 10.90 20.91
CA GLU A 282 7.63 10.53 20.39
C GLU A 282 7.54 9.24 19.60
N THR A 283 8.05 9.24 18.37
CA THR A 283 8.13 8.05 17.51
C THR A 283 9.53 7.46 17.59
N THR A 284 9.63 6.17 17.93
CA THR A 284 10.89 5.41 17.95
C THR A 284 10.74 4.15 17.11
N VAL A 285 11.68 3.87 16.21
CA VAL A 285 11.76 2.56 15.55
C VAL A 285 12.54 1.59 16.44
N PRO A 286 11.95 0.44 16.84
CA PRO A 286 12.62 -0.53 17.70
C PRO A 286 13.76 -1.24 16.97
N THR A 287 14.97 -1.15 17.50
CA THR A 287 16.19 -1.67 16.85
C THR A 287 16.34 -3.19 16.93
N ASP A 288 15.62 -3.84 17.85
CA ASP A 288 15.66 -5.29 18.05
C ASP A 288 14.72 -6.05 17.10
N GLY A 289 13.80 -5.36 16.41
CA GLY A 289 12.90 -5.94 15.41
C GLY A 289 12.43 -4.92 14.40
N VAL A 290 13.32 -4.52 13.50
CA VAL A 290 13.01 -3.57 12.42
C VAL A 290 12.17 -4.26 11.35
N TYR A 291 10.98 -3.74 11.10
CA TYR A 291 10.08 -4.21 10.05
C TYR A 291 9.65 -3.06 9.16
N GLY A 292 9.68 -3.28 7.84
CA GLY A 292 9.14 -2.36 6.85
C GLY A 292 8.04 -3.02 6.02
N GLY A 293 7.07 -2.21 5.60
CA GLY A 293 6.03 -2.60 4.65
C GLY A 293 5.91 -1.55 3.56
N TYR A 294 5.84 -1.97 2.31
CA TYR A 294 5.65 -1.07 1.17
C TYR A 294 4.23 -1.14 0.63
N TYR A 295 3.83 -0.07 -0.05
CA TYR A 295 2.64 -0.04 -0.90
C TYR A 295 3.06 0.20 -2.33
N ALA A 296 2.46 -0.55 -3.25
CA ALA A 296 2.86 -0.63 -4.64
C ALA A 296 1.76 -0.15 -5.58
N GLN A 297 2.21 0.65 -6.53
CA GLN A 297 1.41 1.34 -7.52
C GLN A 297 1.55 0.64 -8.86
N SER A 298 0.44 0.56 -9.58
CA SER A 298 0.38 -0.10 -10.89
C SER A 298 -0.54 0.67 -11.82
N VAL A 299 -0.20 0.75 -13.10
CA VAL A 299 -1.16 1.17 -14.13
C VAL A 299 -2.13 0.02 -14.36
N VAL A 300 -3.43 0.26 -14.20
CA VAL A 300 -4.46 -0.75 -14.43
C VAL A 300 -4.54 -1.06 -15.93
N SER A 301 -4.59 -2.35 -16.28
CA SER A 301 -4.79 -2.76 -17.67
C SER A 301 -6.14 -2.27 -18.19
N GLU A 302 -6.16 -1.79 -19.43
CA GLU A 302 -7.35 -1.19 -20.05
C GLU A 302 -7.87 0.07 -19.32
N ALA A 303 -7.02 0.75 -18.55
CA ALA A 303 -7.30 2.07 -17.97
C ALA A 303 -7.95 2.98 -19.03
N ILE A 304 -8.98 3.72 -18.61
CA ILE A 304 -9.69 4.67 -19.49
C ILE A 304 -8.80 5.89 -19.78
N HIS A 305 -7.92 6.22 -18.83
CA HIS A 305 -6.95 7.31 -18.93
C HIS A 305 -5.51 6.78 -18.76
N PRO A 306 -4.99 5.99 -19.72
CA PRO A 306 -3.71 5.29 -19.56
C PRO A 306 -2.51 6.25 -19.49
N CYS A 307 -2.53 7.40 -20.16
CA CYS A 307 -1.44 8.37 -20.06
C CYS A 307 -1.47 9.14 -18.73
N ALA A 308 -2.66 9.43 -18.20
CA ALA A 308 -2.83 10.05 -16.89
C ALA A 308 -2.46 9.10 -15.75
N ALA A 309 -2.70 7.79 -15.89
CA ALA A 309 -2.19 6.77 -14.96
C ALA A 309 -0.67 6.71 -14.94
N ARG A 310 -0.03 6.71 -16.11
CA ARG A 310 1.44 6.77 -16.23
C ARG A 310 1.99 8.04 -15.59
N LEU A 311 1.35 9.19 -15.85
CA LEU A 311 1.72 10.45 -15.23
C LEU A 311 1.56 10.43 -13.71
N TRP A 312 0.52 9.77 -13.20
CA TRP A 312 0.33 9.59 -11.76
C TRP A 312 1.52 8.83 -11.15
N LEU A 313 1.95 7.73 -11.77
CA LEU A 313 3.16 7.00 -11.34
C LEU A 313 4.44 7.85 -11.45
N GLU A 314 4.60 8.64 -12.52
CA GLU A 314 5.72 9.61 -12.64
C GLU A 314 5.69 10.64 -11.51
N HIS A 315 4.51 11.13 -11.13
CA HIS A 315 4.37 12.15 -10.09
C HIS A 315 4.72 11.62 -8.71
N ILE A 316 4.14 10.48 -8.31
CA ILE A 316 4.32 9.91 -6.97
C ILE A 316 5.73 9.37 -6.75
N THR A 317 6.37 8.85 -7.81
CA THR A 317 7.78 8.44 -7.75
C THR A 317 8.72 9.61 -8.00
N GLY A 318 8.29 10.64 -8.73
CA GLY A 318 9.04 11.87 -8.97
C GLY A 318 9.36 12.64 -7.68
N ASP A 319 10.21 13.65 -7.79
CA ASP A 319 10.71 14.36 -6.60
C ASP A 319 9.59 14.98 -5.77
N ALA A 320 8.58 15.58 -6.40
CA ALA A 320 7.47 16.23 -5.70
C ALA A 320 6.64 15.22 -4.88
N GLY A 321 6.25 14.09 -5.47
CA GLY A 321 5.52 13.04 -4.76
C GLY A 321 6.36 12.36 -3.69
N ALA A 322 7.62 12.02 -4.01
CA ALA A 322 8.53 11.37 -3.08
C ALA A 322 8.86 12.24 -1.85
N LEU A 323 9.09 13.54 -2.03
CA LEU A 323 9.22 14.49 -0.92
C LEU A 323 7.87 14.71 -0.19
N GLY A 324 6.75 14.54 -0.89
CA GLY A 324 5.42 14.51 -0.29
C GLY A 324 5.25 13.38 0.72
N TYR A 325 5.70 12.16 0.39
CA TYR A 325 5.68 11.02 1.32
C TYR A 325 6.55 11.28 2.57
N LEU A 326 7.72 11.89 2.39
CA LEU A 326 8.59 12.27 3.53
C LEU A 326 7.91 13.22 4.50
N LYS A 327 7.16 14.22 3.99
CA LYS A 327 6.36 15.12 4.83
C LYS A 327 5.27 14.38 5.60
N GLY A 328 4.76 13.29 5.03
CA GLY A 328 3.82 12.38 5.69
C GLY A 328 4.48 11.38 6.64
N GLY A 329 5.81 11.34 6.77
CA GLY A 329 6.54 10.36 7.59
C GLY A 329 6.77 8.99 6.94
N ALA A 330 6.40 8.85 5.67
CA ALA A 330 6.67 7.65 4.89
C ALA A 330 8.01 7.79 4.18
N VAL A 331 8.70 6.69 3.95
CA VAL A 331 9.98 6.69 3.26
C VAL A 331 9.72 6.42 1.77
N PRO A 332 10.03 7.35 0.85
CA PRO A 332 9.81 7.12 -0.57
C PRO A 332 10.77 6.04 -1.08
N ALA A 333 10.36 5.28 -2.08
CA ALA A 333 11.22 4.24 -2.64
C ALA A 333 12.54 4.79 -3.23
N ARG A 334 12.54 6.06 -3.68
CA ARG A 334 13.72 6.79 -4.18
C ARG A 334 14.54 7.50 -3.08
N TYR A 335 14.35 7.15 -1.81
CA TYR A 335 15.00 7.84 -0.68
C TYR A 335 16.51 8.05 -0.87
N ASP A 336 17.26 6.98 -1.17
CA ASP A 336 18.71 7.05 -1.32
C ASP A 336 19.14 7.97 -2.47
N ALA A 337 18.42 7.92 -3.60
CA ALA A 337 18.69 8.76 -4.75
C ALA A 337 18.45 10.25 -4.43
N LEU A 338 17.34 10.55 -3.74
CA LEU A 338 17.01 11.91 -3.30
C LEU A 338 17.99 12.44 -2.25
N LEU A 339 18.42 11.58 -1.32
CA LEU A 339 19.42 11.91 -0.31
C LEU A 339 20.75 12.27 -0.98
N LYS A 340 21.23 11.41 -1.89
CA LYS A 340 22.47 11.63 -2.65
C LYS A 340 22.40 12.89 -3.52
N ALA A 341 21.23 13.21 -4.06
CA ALA A 341 20.99 14.42 -4.84
C ALA A 341 20.84 15.69 -3.97
N GLY A 342 20.90 15.59 -2.64
CA GLY A 342 20.77 16.73 -1.74
C GLY A 342 19.35 17.32 -1.66
N LYS A 343 18.33 16.54 -2.02
CA LYS A 343 16.92 17.00 -2.09
C LYS A 343 16.16 16.82 -0.78
N ILE A 344 16.72 16.08 0.17
CA ILE A 344 16.14 15.86 1.50
C ILE A 344 16.76 16.84 2.50
N SER A 345 15.94 17.75 3.04
CA SER A 345 16.38 18.73 4.03
C SER A 345 16.67 18.09 5.40
N GLU A 346 17.44 18.77 6.26
CA GLU A 346 17.68 18.31 7.63
C GLU A 346 16.38 18.17 8.44
N GLU A 347 15.41 19.04 8.21
CA GLU A 347 14.08 18.95 8.81
C GLU A 347 13.36 17.67 8.41
N MET A 348 13.39 17.30 7.11
CA MET A 348 12.80 16.05 6.64
C MET A 348 13.52 14.81 7.16
N LYS A 349 14.84 14.90 7.41
CA LYS A 349 15.60 13.80 8.03
C LYS A 349 15.22 13.59 9.48
N ALA A 350 14.90 14.65 10.21
CA ALA A 350 14.57 14.58 11.63
C ALA A 350 13.31 13.75 11.92
N SER A 351 12.41 13.61 10.95
CA SER A 351 11.19 12.79 11.06
C SER A 351 11.37 11.34 10.56
N LEU A 352 12.57 10.94 10.14
CA LEU A 352 12.84 9.62 9.58
C LEU A 352 13.68 8.75 10.51
N PRO A 353 13.60 7.42 10.36
CA PRO A 353 14.56 6.52 10.97
C PRO A 353 15.99 6.82 10.50
N THR A 354 16.98 6.50 11.33
CA THR A 354 18.38 6.73 10.96
C THR A 354 18.76 5.88 9.73
N PRO A 355 19.78 6.29 8.94
CA PRO A 355 20.25 5.50 7.80
C PRO A 355 20.59 4.04 8.16
N GLU A 356 21.13 3.81 9.37
CA GLU A 356 21.45 2.47 9.87
C GLU A 356 20.20 1.62 10.12
N ILE A 357 19.10 2.24 10.54
CA ILE A 357 17.80 1.55 10.68
C ILE A 357 17.20 1.28 9.30
N LEU A 358 17.22 2.26 8.41
CA LEU A 358 16.70 2.09 7.03
C LEU A 358 17.42 0.97 6.28
N ALA A 359 18.75 0.87 6.44
CA ALA A 359 19.55 -0.18 5.82
C ALA A 359 19.26 -1.61 6.34
N GLN A 360 18.60 -1.74 7.50
CA GLN A 360 18.18 -3.04 8.05
C GLN A 360 16.85 -3.53 7.49
N ILE A 361 16.08 -2.65 6.85
CA ILE A 361 14.74 -2.99 6.36
C ILE A 361 14.83 -4.07 5.30
N LYS A 362 14.07 -5.13 5.55
CA LYS A 362 13.77 -6.17 4.57
C LYS A 362 12.26 -6.24 4.41
N PHE A 363 11.82 -6.61 3.23
CA PHE A 363 10.41 -6.80 2.93
C PHE A 363 10.14 -8.30 2.76
N PRO A 364 9.09 -8.84 3.41
CA PRO A 364 8.72 -10.23 3.20
C PRO A 364 8.21 -10.44 1.78
N THR A 365 8.46 -11.63 1.24
CA THR A 365 7.85 -12.06 -0.02
C THR A 365 6.34 -12.26 0.14
N LYS A 366 5.59 -12.29 -0.97
CA LYS A 366 4.16 -12.63 -0.92
C LYS A 366 3.90 -13.96 -0.23
N ASP A 367 4.67 -15.00 -0.55
CA ASP A 367 4.49 -16.33 0.03
C ASP A 367 4.71 -16.33 1.54
N GLN A 368 5.70 -15.57 2.02
CA GLN A 368 5.93 -15.35 3.44
C GLN A 368 4.75 -14.63 4.11
N ILE A 369 4.24 -13.54 3.52
CA ILE A 369 3.09 -12.82 4.05
C ILE A 369 1.86 -13.75 4.12
N ASP A 370 1.58 -14.50 3.05
CA ASP A 370 0.41 -15.35 2.96
C ASP A 370 0.49 -16.54 3.94
N ALA A 371 1.68 -17.14 4.11
CA ALA A 371 1.91 -18.18 5.11
C ALA A 371 1.72 -17.63 6.53
N ALA A 372 2.32 -16.47 6.83
CA ALA A 372 2.20 -15.82 8.13
C ALA A 372 0.75 -15.41 8.46
N LYS A 373 0.00 -14.89 7.49
CA LYS A 373 -1.44 -14.56 7.67
C LYS A 373 -2.27 -15.78 8.07
N LYS A 374 -2.02 -16.94 7.47
CA LYS A 374 -2.70 -18.20 7.86
C LYS A 374 -2.41 -18.56 9.32
N VAL A 375 -1.14 -18.49 9.73
CA VAL A 375 -0.73 -18.74 11.12
C VAL A 375 -1.40 -17.76 12.09
N VAL A 376 -1.48 -16.46 11.75
CA VAL A 376 -2.18 -15.45 12.55
C VAL A 376 -3.66 -15.78 12.68
N VAL A 377 -4.35 -16.08 11.58
CA VAL A 377 -5.78 -16.44 11.60
C VAL A 377 -6.05 -17.67 12.47
N GLU A 378 -5.18 -18.68 12.41
CA GLU A 378 -5.34 -19.93 13.16
C GLU A 378 -5.11 -19.80 14.67
N ASN A 379 -4.26 -18.84 15.10
CA ASN A 379 -3.69 -18.81 16.45
C ASN A 379 -4.01 -17.54 17.25
N TRP A 380 -4.21 -16.38 16.60
CA TRP A 380 -4.33 -15.09 17.28
C TRP A 380 -5.49 -15.04 18.29
N GLY A 381 -6.69 -15.45 17.88
CA GLY A 381 -7.85 -15.47 18.77
C GLY A 381 -7.60 -16.29 20.03
N LYS A 382 -7.19 -17.56 19.83
CA LYS A 382 -6.99 -18.53 20.92
C LYS A 382 -5.89 -18.11 21.91
N LEU A 383 -4.83 -17.46 21.43
CA LEU A 383 -3.65 -17.16 22.23
C LEU A 383 -3.68 -15.77 22.85
N VAL A 384 -4.29 -14.80 22.17
CA VAL A 384 -4.21 -13.37 22.52
C VAL A 384 -5.59 -12.76 22.74
N ALA A 385 -6.48 -12.77 21.74
CA ALA A 385 -7.68 -11.94 21.75
C ALA A 385 -8.85 -12.50 22.59
N ASP A 386 -8.96 -13.83 22.71
CA ASP A 386 -10.10 -14.49 23.39
C ASP A 386 -9.82 -14.76 24.89
N LYS A 387 -8.82 -14.10 25.49
CA LYS A 387 -8.38 -14.27 26.88
C LYS A 387 -8.47 -12.97 27.68
#